data_AF-U1NFX4-F1
#
_entry.id   AF-U1NFX4-F1
#
_cell.length_a   1.000
_cell.length_b   1.000
_cell.length_c   1.000
_cell.angle_alpha   90.00
_cell.angle_beta   90.00
_cell.angle_gamma   90.00
#
_symmetry.space_group_name_H-M   'P 1'
#
loop_
_entity.id
_entity.type
_entity.pdbx_description
1 polymer ?
#
loop_
_entity_poly.entity_id
_entity_poly.type
_entity_poly.pdbx_seq_one_letter_code
_entity_poly.pdbx_strand_id
1 'polypeptide(L)'
;MSRILVTGAAGFLGSHLCDRLLADGHTVIGMDNRVSGKTENLDDAFEQTEFSFYEHDVTEFIHISGDLDAILHLASLASPVYYRDYPIKTLKVGALGTHKTLGLAR
;
A
#
# COMPACT_ATOMS: atom_id res chain seq x y z
N MET A 1 -3.32 -0.84 -20.09
CA MET A 1 -3.83 -0.34 -18.79
C MET A 1 -3.79 -1.51 -17.83
N SER A 2 -3.23 -1.31 -16.64
CA SER A 2 -3.07 -2.36 -15.63
C SER A 2 -3.77 -1.94 -14.33
N ARG A 3 -4.26 -2.92 -13.57
CA ARG A 3 -4.84 -2.75 -12.24
C ARG A 3 -3.81 -3.15 -11.19
N ILE A 4 -3.36 -2.17 -10.41
CA ILE A 4 -2.15 -2.29 -9.59
C ILE A 4 -2.49 -2.02 -8.12
N LEU A 5 -2.10 -2.94 -7.24
CA LEU A 5 -2.14 -2.71 -5.79
C LEU A 5 -0.82 -2.07 -5.34
N VAL A 6 -0.90 -0.95 -4.62
CA VAL A 6 0.23 -0.33 -3.92
C VAL A 6 -0.05 -0.39 -2.42
N THR A 7 0.71 -1.19 -1.68
CA THR A 7 0.62 -1.18 -0.21
C THR A 7 1.63 -0.18 0.37
N GLY A 8 1.32 0.47 1.48
CA GLY A 8 2.12 1.59 1.98
C GLY A 8 1.86 2.87 1.17
N ALA A 9 0.68 2.97 0.55
CA ALA A 9 0.34 4.02 -0.41
C ALA A 9 0.35 5.42 0.21
N ALA A 10 0.04 5.56 1.50
CA ALA A 10 0.07 6.85 2.18
C ALA A 10 1.48 7.23 2.68
N GLY A 11 2.48 6.37 2.46
CA GLY A 11 3.90 6.66 2.73
C GLY A 11 4.56 7.49 1.62
N PHE A 12 5.78 7.97 1.88
CA PHE A 12 6.52 8.82 0.94
C PHE A 12 6.67 8.21 -0.46
N LEU A 13 7.27 7.02 -0.58
CA LEU A 13 7.43 6.36 -1.88
C LEU A 13 6.11 5.87 -2.46
N GLY A 14 5.20 5.42 -1.61
CA GLY A 14 3.92 4.86 -2.03
C GLY A 14 3.05 5.89 -2.75
N SER A 15 2.97 7.11 -2.22
CA SER A 15 2.09 8.13 -2.79
C SER A 15 2.58 8.62 -4.14
N HIS A 16 3.88 8.93 -4.25
CA HIS A 16 4.49 9.34 -5.52
C HIS A 16 4.36 8.25 -6.59
N LEU A 17 4.40 6.98 -6.18
CA LEU A 17 4.18 5.86 -7.08
C LEU A 17 2.71 5.77 -7.52
N CYS A 18 1.75 5.99 -6.62
CA CYS A 18 0.34 6.09 -6.98
C CYS A 18 0.13 7.19 -8.04
N ASP A 19 0.61 8.40 -7.81
CA ASP A 19 0.46 9.53 -8.74
C ASP A 19 1.09 9.22 -10.10
N ARG A 20 2.29 8.64 -10.09
CA ARG A 20 3.01 8.26 -11.32
C ARG A 20 2.24 7.22 -12.14
N LEU A 21 1.69 6.19 -11.48
CA LEU A 21 0.94 5.11 -12.14
C LEU A 21 -0.41 5.60 -12.66
N LEU A 22 -1.10 6.46 -11.91
CA LEU A 22 -2.33 7.12 -12.36
C LEU A 22 -2.06 8.00 -13.58
N ALA A 23 -0.96 8.75 -13.59
CA ALA A 23 -0.54 9.55 -14.75
C ALA A 23 -0.19 8.70 -15.99
N ASP A 24 0.23 7.43 -15.80
CA ASP A 24 0.40 6.45 -16.88
C ASP A 24 -0.94 5.80 -17.33
N GLY A 25 -2.06 6.18 -16.70
CA GLY A 25 -3.40 5.69 -16.99
C GLY A 25 -3.78 4.40 -16.26
N HIS A 26 -2.97 3.92 -15.33
CA HIS A 26 -3.29 2.68 -14.61
C HIS A 26 -4.41 2.89 -13.59
N THR A 27 -5.14 1.83 -13.28
CA THR A 27 -6.06 1.81 -12.13
C THR A 27 -5.26 1.42 -10.90
N VAL A 28 -5.28 2.27 -9.88
CA VAL A 28 -4.45 2.09 -8.69
C VAL A 28 -5.32 1.86 -7.47
N ILE A 29 -4.98 0.81 -6.72
CA ILE A 29 -5.55 0.52 -5.41
C ILE A 29 -4.48 0.84 -4.37
N GLY A 30 -4.66 1.94 -3.66
CA GLY A 30 -3.84 2.27 -2.49
C GLY A 30 -4.30 1.49 -1.26
N MET A 31 -3.35 0.93 -0.51
CA MET A 31 -3.61 0.25 0.76
C MET A 31 -2.64 0.73 1.83
N ASP A 32 -3.15 1.20 2.96
CA ASP A 32 -2.33 1.69 4.07
C ASP A 32 -3.11 1.62 5.40
N ASN A 33 -2.43 1.47 6.53
CA ASN A 33 -3.06 1.49 7.86
C ASN A 33 -2.78 2.79 8.64
N ARG A 34 -2.10 3.76 8.02
CA ARG A 34 -1.82 5.11 8.54
C ARG A 34 -0.99 5.16 9.82
N VAL A 35 -0.27 4.09 10.16
CA VAL A 35 0.63 4.09 11.33
C VAL A 35 1.78 5.08 11.13
N SER A 36 2.35 5.13 9.92
CA SER A 36 3.36 6.12 9.52
C SER A 36 3.00 6.90 8.26
N GLY A 37 1.97 6.46 7.53
CA GLY A 37 1.47 7.12 6.33
C GLY A 37 0.55 8.31 6.66
N LYS A 38 0.49 9.27 5.75
CA LYS A 38 -0.33 10.48 5.84
C LYS A 38 -1.25 10.52 4.62
N THR A 39 -2.55 10.58 4.84
CA THR A 39 -3.54 10.57 3.75
C THR A 39 -3.42 11.80 2.86
N GLU A 40 -2.90 12.91 3.40
CA GLU A 40 -2.60 14.14 2.67
C GLU A 40 -1.57 13.91 1.56
N ASN A 41 -0.74 12.86 1.65
CA ASN A 41 0.16 12.50 0.56
C ASN A 41 -0.58 11.97 -0.68
N LEU A 42 -1.86 11.61 -0.55
CA LEU A 42 -2.69 11.03 -1.61
C LEU A 42 -3.73 12.01 -2.13
N ASP A 43 -3.67 13.29 -1.76
CA ASP A 43 -4.68 14.30 -2.16
C ASP A 43 -4.85 14.34 -3.70
N ASP A 44 -3.75 14.38 -4.45
CA ASP A 44 -3.78 14.35 -5.92
C ASP A 44 -4.37 13.04 -6.48
N ALA A 45 -4.05 11.91 -5.85
CA ALA A 45 -4.58 10.60 -6.24
C ALA A 45 -6.10 10.50 -5.99
N PHE A 46 -6.61 11.11 -4.91
CA PHE A 46 -8.04 11.12 -4.61
C PHE A 46 -8.89 11.90 -5.62
N GLU A 47 -8.28 12.79 -6.42
CA GLU A 47 -8.96 13.49 -7.51
C GLU A 47 -9.19 12.58 -8.74
N GLN A 48 -8.49 11.45 -8.83
CA GLN A 48 -8.58 10.52 -9.97
C GLN A 48 -9.66 9.46 -9.75
N THR A 49 -10.52 9.24 -10.75
CA THR A 49 -11.58 8.22 -10.68
C THR A 49 -11.07 6.78 -10.70
N GLU A 50 -9.85 6.60 -11.18
CA GLU A 50 -9.11 5.35 -11.31
C GLU A 50 -8.36 4.97 -10.03
N PHE A 51 -8.41 5.84 -9.01
CA PHE A 51 -7.83 5.57 -7.69
C PHE A 51 -8.88 5.08 -6.70
N SER A 52 -8.51 4.09 -5.91
CA SER A 52 -9.30 3.65 -4.75
C SER A 52 -8.38 3.42 -3.56
N PHE A 53 -8.83 3.75 -2.36
CA PHE A 53 -8.04 3.62 -1.14
C PHE A 53 -8.71 2.68 -0.15
N TYR A 54 -7.92 1.77 0.41
CA TYR A 54 -8.33 0.83 1.44
C TYR A 54 -7.49 1.09 2.70
N GLU A 55 -8.14 1.59 3.75
CA GLU A 55 -7.52 1.66 5.07
C GLU A 55 -7.44 0.23 5.64
N HIS A 56 -6.27 -0.41 5.51
CA HIS A 56 -6.11 -1.82 5.82
C HIS A 56 -4.69 -2.16 6.28
N ASP A 57 -4.63 -3.09 7.22
CA ASP A 57 -3.38 -3.60 7.75
C ASP A 57 -2.93 -4.85 6.98
N VAL A 58 -1.83 -4.75 6.25
CA VAL A 58 -1.31 -5.88 5.45
C VAL A 58 -0.96 -7.12 6.27
N THR A 59 -0.85 -7.01 7.60
CA THR A 59 -0.64 -8.17 8.47
C THR A 59 -1.93 -8.94 8.75
N GLU A 60 -3.09 -8.42 8.34
CA GLU A 60 -4.41 -9.04 8.37
C GLU A 60 -4.79 -9.63 6.99
N PHE A 61 -5.82 -10.48 6.93
CA PHE A 61 -6.19 -11.13 5.66
C PHE A 61 -6.59 -10.09 4.61
N ILE A 62 -5.92 -10.11 3.47
CA ILE A 62 -6.17 -9.14 2.40
C ILE A 62 -7.21 -9.71 1.44
N HIS A 63 -8.35 -9.02 1.34
CA HIS A 63 -9.39 -9.32 0.38
C HIS A 63 -9.48 -8.20 -0.67
N ILE A 64 -9.19 -8.54 -1.92
CA ILE A 64 -9.37 -7.64 -3.07
C ILE A 64 -10.22 -8.38 -4.10
N SER A 65 -11.29 -7.73 -4.52
CA SER A 65 -12.15 -8.24 -5.60
C SER A 65 -11.49 -8.01 -6.96
N GLY A 66 -11.66 -8.99 -7.85
CA GLY A 66 -11.13 -8.93 -9.23
C GLY A 66 -9.63 -9.12 -9.31
N ASP A 67 -9.14 -9.33 -10.53
CA ASP A 67 -7.74 -9.66 -10.78
C ASP A 67 -6.82 -8.43 -10.63
N LEU A 68 -5.55 -8.71 -10.32
CA LEU A 68 -4.49 -7.71 -10.23
C LEU A 68 -3.41 -8.06 -11.24
N ASP A 69 -2.98 -7.08 -12.04
CA ASP A 69 -1.89 -7.25 -12.98
C ASP A 69 -0.52 -7.12 -12.29
N ALA A 70 -0.46 -6.33 -11.21
CA ALA A 70 0.75 -6.13 -10.42
C ALA A 70 0.46 -5.75 -8.97
N ILE A 71 1.42 -6.07 -8.09
CA ILE A 71 1.42 -5.70 -6.68
C ILE A 71 2.77 -5.07 -6.35
N LEU A 72 2.74 -3.83 -5.86
CA LEU A 72 3.90 -3.06 -5.43
C LEU A 72 3.84 -2.93 -3.91
N HIS A 73 4.58 -3.80 -3.22
CA HIS A 73 4.54 -3.93 -1.76
C HIS A 73 5.57 -3.02 -1.07
N LEU A 74 5.14 -1.83 -0.64
CA LEU A 74 5.98 -0.85 0.07
C LEU A 74 5.60 -0.66 1.54
N ALA A 75 4.59 -1.38 2.05
CA ALA A 75 4.16 -1.27 3.45
C ALA A 75 5.25 -1.76 4.41
N SER A 76 5.83 -0.85 5.17
CA SER A 76 6.86 -1.14 6.17
C SER A 76 6.98 -0.01 7.18
N LEU A 77 7.36 -0.33 8.42
CA LEU A 77 7.69 0.65 9.45
C LEU A 77 9.18 0.99 9.41
N ALA A 78 9.67 1.60 8.33
CA ALA A 78 11.10 1.65 7.99
C ALA A 78 12.01 2.61 8.82
N SER A 79 11.59 3.09 10.00
CA SER A 79 12.36 4.05 10.81
C SER A 79 12.76 3.48 12.18
N PRO A 80 13.97 3.76 12.69
CA PRO A 80 14.42 3.34 14.02
C PRO A 80 13.50 3.73 15.18
N VAL A 81 12.76 4.84 15.03
CA VAL A 81 11.76 5.26 16.03
C VAL A 81 10.63 4.22 16.08
N TYR A 82 10.08 3.83 14.92
CA TYR A 82 9.01 2.82 14.86
C TYR A 82 9.49 1.42 15.23
N TYR A 83 10.74 1.05 14.94
CA TYR A 83 11.29 -0.23 15.40
C TYR A 83 11.29 -0.36 16.92
N ARG A 84 11.50 0.77 17.62
CA ARG A 84 11.50 0.82 19.09
C ARG A 84 10.09 0.81 19.66
N ASP A 85 9.21 1.61 19.06
CA ASP A 85 7.86 1.81 19.58
C ASP A 85 6.92 0.65 19.21
N TYR A 86 7.17 -0.01 18.06
CA TYR A 86 6.33 -1.07 17.51
C TYR A 86 7.11 -2.31 17.03
N PRO A 87 8.03 -2.90 17.84
CA PRO A 87 8.94 -3.96 17.39
C PRO A 87 8.23 -5.20 16.85
N ILE A 88 7.16 -5.64 17.53
CA ILE A 88 6.35 -6.79 17.08
C ILE A 88 5.62 -6.47 15.78
N LYS A 89 5.15 -5.23 15.60
CA LYS A 89 4.46 -4.82 14.39
C LYS A 89 5.42 -4.73 13.21
N THR A 90 6.63 -4.20 13.42
CA THR A 90 7.71 -4.18 12.44
C THR A 90 8.03 -5.58 11.93
N LEU A 91 8.16 -6.56 12.83
CA LEU A 91 8.41 -7.95 12.43
C LEU A 91 7.24 -8.52 11.64
N LYS A 92 6.00 -8.30 12.11
CA LYS A 92 4.80 -8.79 11.44
C LYS A 92 4.60 -8.17 10.06
N VAL A 93 4.82 -6.87 9.87
CA VAL A 93 4.64 -6.23 8.56
C VAL A 93 5.65 -6.78 7.54
N GLY A 94 6.91 -6.95 7.95
CA GLY A 94 7.94 -7.52 7.06
C GLY A 94 7.71 -8.99 6.71
N ALA A 95 7.20 -9.81 7.63
CA ALA A 95 6.98 -11.24 7.38
C ALA A 95 5.55 -11.56 6.88
N LEU A 96 4.54 -11.22 7.70
CA LEU A 96 3.14 -11.53 7.40
C LEU A 96 2.61 -10.64 6.27
N GLY A 97 2.97 -9.35 6.25
CA GLY A 97 2.57 -8.44 5.17
C GLY A 97 3.05 -8.92 3.82
N THR A 98 4.33 -9.30 3.72
CA THR A 98 4.90 -9.88 2.50
C THR A 98 4.27 -11.23 2.15
N HIS A 99 4.09 -12.11 3.13
CA HIS A 99 3.44 -13.41 2.87
C HIS A 99 2.02 -13.26 2.30
N LYS A 100 1.23 -12.34 2.85
CA LYS A 100 -0.16 -12.12 2.44
C LYS A 100 -0.27 -11.43 1.09
N THR A 101 0.59 -10.46 0.80
CA THR A 101 0.65 -9.81 -0.52
C THR A 101 1.11 -10.78 -1.62
N LEU A 102 2.08 -11.65 -1.34
CA LEU A 102 2.43 -12.75 -2.24
C LEU A 102 1.25 -13.71 -2.49
N GLY A 103 0.39 -13.90 -1.50
CA GLY A 103 -0.82 -14.72 -1.64
C GLY A 103 -1.82 -14.20 -2.69
N LEU A 104 -1.74 -12.92 -3.04
CA LEU A 104 -2.54 -12.27 -4.09
C LEU A 104 -1.90 -12.38 -5.50
N ALA A 105 -0.59 -12.62 -5.58
CA ALA A 105 0.15 -12.74 -6.84
C ALA A 105 0.04 -14.17 -7.40
N ARG A 106 -1.15 -14.57 -7.85
CA ARG A 106 -1.44 -15.91 -8.37
C ARG A 106 -1.72 -15.91 -9.87
#